data_AF-A0A6V7IZB7-F1
#
_entry.id   AF-A0A6V7IZB7-F1
#
_cell.length_a   1.000
_cell.length_b   1.000
_cell.length_c   1.000
_cell.angle_alpha   90.00
_cell.angle_beta   90.00
_cell.angle_gamma   90.00
#
_symmetry.space_group_name_H-M   'P 1'
#
loop_
_entity.id
_entity.type
_entity.pdbx_description
1 polymer ?
#
loop_
_entity_poly.entity_id
_entity_poly.type
_entity_poly.pdbx_seq_one_letter_code
_entity_poly.pdbx_strand_id
1 'polypeptide(L)'
;VLITKLLEEWTPEEFDGHINKIQSFYKSQRDMMLRSVEKHLKGLAEWIVPKAGMFIWLKLNIPSAAFDPLMQKMINSGVYGIPGHAFYYETQPDLHLRLSYSFSTEEQVEK
;
A
#
# COMPACT_ATOMS: atom_id res chain seq x y z
N VAL A 1 9.58 -27.98 7.50
CA VAL A 1 10.47 -28.25 8.65
C VAL A 1 10.69 -27.02 9.52
N LEU A 2 11.24 -25.90 9.02
CA LEU A 2 11.46 -24.69 9.85
C LEU A 2 10.18 -24.03 10.37
N ILE A 3 9.24 -23.69 9.48
CA ILE A 3 7.95 -23.08 9.89
C ILE A 3 7.12 -24.05 10.72
N THR A 4 7.14 -25.34 10.38
CA THR A 4 6.44 -26.38 11.13
C THR A 4 6.92 -26.45 12.58
N LYS A 5 8.24 -26.44 12.81
CA LYS A 5 8.81 -26.38 14.17
C LYS A 5 8.41 -25.11 14.91
N LEU A 6 8.43 -23.95 14.25
CA LEU A 6 7.98 -22.69 14.87
C LEU A 6 6.49 -22.73 15.28
N LEU A 7 5.65 -23.36 14.46
CA LEU A 7 4.22 -23.52 14.75
C LEU A 7 3.95 -24.56 15.85
N GLU A 8 4.83 -25.57 16.00
CA GLU A 8 4.76 -26.55 17.09
C GLU A 8 5.15 -25.93 18.46
N GLU A 9 5.94 -24.85 18.47
CA GLU A 9 6.33 -24.13 19.68
C GLU A 9 5.22 -23.23 20.25
N TRP A 10 4.20 -22.90 19.46
CA TRP A 10 3.10 -22.04 19.89
C TRP A 10 1.85 -22.85 20.18
N THR A 11 1.25 -22.57 21.33
CA THR A 11 -0.14 -22.96 21.60
C THR A 11 -1.10 -22.27 20.62
N PRO A 12 -2.30 -22.83 20.37
CA PRO A 12 -3.32 -22.15 19.58
C PRO A 12 -3.59 -20.71 20.03
N GLU A 13 -3.62 -20.47 21.34
CA GLU A 13 -3.83 -19.14 21.93
C GLU A 13 -2.68 -18.17 21.63
N GLU A 14 -1.43 -18.63 21.67
CA GLU A 14 -0.27 -17.81 21.31
C GLU A 14 -0.24 -17.47 19.82
N PHE A 15 -0.63 -18.43 18.97
CA PHE A 15 -0.76 -18.21 17.54
C PHE A 15 -1.85 -17.17 17.23
N ASP A 16 -3.05 -17.31 17.81
CA ASP A 16 -4.12 -16.32 17.67
C ASP A 16 -3.71 -14.95 18.20
N GLY A 17 -2.99 -14.91 19.33
CA GLY A 17 -2.39 -13.69 19.87
C GLY A 17 -1.41 -13.03 18.90
N HIS A 18 -0.59 -13.82 18.20
CA HIS A 18 0.32 -13.32 17.18
C HIS A 18 -0.42 -12.75 15.96
N ILE A 19 -1.45 -13.46 15.46
CA ILE A 19 -2.28 -12.99 14.36
C ILE A 19 -2.96 -11.66 14.71
N ASN A 20 -3.51 -11.52 15.92
CA ASN A 20 -4.13 -10.28 16.38
C ASN A 20 -3.13 -9.10 16.42
N LYS A 21 -1.87 -9.35 16.82
CA LYS A 21 -0.80 -8.34 16.77
C LYS A 21 -0.51 -7.90 15.34
N ILE A 22 -0.38 -8.85 14.40
CA ILE A 22 -0.17 -8.55 12.97
C ILE A 22 -1.32 -7.73 12.41
N GLN A 23 -2.56 -8.13 12.68
CA GLN A 23 -3.75 -7.40 12.20
C GLN A 23 -3.78 -5.98 12.74
N SER A 24 -3.48 -5.79 14.03
CA SER A 24 -3.41 -4.46 14.66
C SER A 24 -2.32 -3.59 14.04
N PHE A 25 -1.15 -4.15 13.77
CA PHE A 25 -0.06 -3.47 13.09
C PHE A 25 -0.44 -3.01 11.66
N TYR A 26 -0.96 -3.91 10.83
CA TYR A 26 -1.36 -3.52 9.47
C TYR A 26 -2.53 -2.53 9.46
N LYS A 27 -3.43 -2.62 10.45
CA LYS A 27 -4.48 -1.63 10.65
C LYS A 27 -3.88 -0.25 10.94
N SER A 28 -2.92 -0.13 11.86
CA SER A 28 -2.31 1.17 12.18
C SER A 28 -1.53 1.75 11.00
N GLN A 29 -0.78 0.90 10.27
CA GLN A 29 -0.06 1.31 9.07
C GLN A 29 -0.99 1.82 7.97
N ARG A 30 -2.11 1.12 7.73
CA ARG A 30 -3.14 1.57 6.79
C ARG A 30 -3.72 2.92 7.21
N ASP A 31 -4.11 3.05 8.47
CA ASP A 31 -4.76 4.26 8.97
C ASP A 31 -3.81 5.46 8.90
N MET A 32 -2.52 5.26 9.16
CA MET A 32 -1.47 6.27 8.97
C MET A 32 -1.36 6.71 7.49
N MET A 33 -1.20 5.75 6.56
CA MET A 33 -1.13 6.05 5.12
C MET A 33 -2.38 6.77 4.62
N LEU A 34 -3.57 6.35 5.06
CA LEU A 34 -4.83 6.98 4.67
C LEU A 34 -4.97 8.42 5.14
N ARG A 35 -4.45 8.78 6.33
CA ARG A 35 -4.45 10.17 6.79
C ARG A 35 -3.68 11.06 5.82
N SER A 36 -2.49 10.62 5.39
CA SER A 36 -1.65 11.37 4.46
C SER A 36 -2.26 11.42 3.05
N VAL A 37 -2.84 10.31 2.58
CA VAL A 37 -3.56 10.28 1.31
C VAL A 37 -4.75 11.23 1.32
N GLU A 38 -5.59 11.23 2.36
CA GLU A 38 -6.70 12.19 2.50
C GLU A 38 -6.20 13.63 2.59
N LYS A 39 -5.12 13.89 3.33
CA LYS A 39 -4.54 15.22 3.50
C LYS A 39 -4.01 15.80 2.20
N HIS A 40 -3.29 15.00 1.41
CA HIS A 40 -2.50 15.48 0.27
C HIS A 40 -3.14 15.20 -1.09
N LEU A 41 -3.97 14.16 -1.22
CA LEU A 41 -4.51 13.69 -2.50
C LEU A 41 -6.02 13.86 -2.66
N LYS A 42 -6.72 14.40 -1.64
CA LYS A 42 -8.15 14.67 -1.75
C LYS A 42 -8.46 15.60 -2.93
N GLY A 43 -9.36 15.14 -3.80
CA GLY A 43 -9.72 15.83 -5.05
C GLY A 43 -8.75 15.56 -6.21
N LEU A 44 -7.52 15.10 -5.94
CA LEU A 44 -6.50 14.76 -6.94
C LEU A 44 -6.47 13.27 -7.30
N ALA A 45 -6.98 12.42 -6.41
CA ALA A 45 -7.10 10.99 -6.63
C ALA A 45 -8.38 10.44 -5.99
N GLU A 46 -8.77 9.25 -6.44
CA GLU A 46 -9.82 8.42 -5.86
C GLU A 46 -9.18 7.17 -5.23
N TRP A 47 -9.69 6.71 -4.10
CA TRP A 47 -9.22 5.47 -3.47
C TRP A 47 -10.32 4.80 -2.67
N ILE A 48 -10.09 3.52 -2.39
CA ILE A 48 -10.94 2.73 -1.50
C ILE A 48 -10.13 2.41 -0.24
N VAL A 49 -10.75 2.57 0.92
CA VAL A 49 -10.17 2.15 2.21
C VAL A 49 -10.04 0.63 2.23
N PRO A 50 -8.82 0.06 2.24
CA PRO A 50 -8.66 -1.38 2.19
C PRO A 50 -9.06 -2.02 3.51
N LYS A 51 -9.90 -3.07 3.43
CA LYS A 51 -10.34 -3.82 4.61
C LYS A 51 -9.28 -4.79 5.14
N ALA A 52 -8.37 -5.23 4.26
CA ALA A 52 -7.29 -6.16 4.57
C ALA A 52 -6.10 -5.95 3.61
N GLY A 53 -4.99 -6.63 3.91
CA GLY A 53 -3.77 -6.60 3.09
C GLY A 53 -2.78 -5.53 3.52
N MET A 54 -1.93 -5.12 2.58
CA MET A 54 -0.82 -4.20 2.81
C MET A 54 -0.66 -3.12 1.74
N PHE A 55 -1.64 -2.98 0.85
CA PHE A 55 -1.61 -2.04 -0.26
C PHE A 55 -2.83 -1.13 -0.28
N ILE A 56 -2.63 0.10 -0.75
CA ILE A 56 -3.69 1.00 -1.16
C ILE A 56 -3.61 1.22 -2.66
N TRP A 57 -4.77 1.22 -3.30
CA TRP A 57 -4.92 1.52 -4.72
C TRP A 57 -5.52 2.90 -4.86
N LEU A 58 -4.81 3.74 -5.60
CA LEU A 58 -5.19 5.10 -5.94
C LEU A 58 -5.49 5.15 -7.43
N LYS A 59 -6.54 5.85 -7.85
CA LYS A 59 -6.76 6.25 -9.23
C LYS A 59 -6.53 7.74 -9.35
N LEU A 60 -5.57 8.16 -10.17
CA LEU A 60 -5.21 9.56 -10.28
C LEU A 60 -6.17 10.31 -11.21
N ASN A 61 -6.64 11.49 -10.78
CA ASN A 61 -7.52 12.35 -11.57
C ASN A 61 -6.69 13.32 -12.41
N ILE A 62 -5.93 12.76 -13.37
CA ILE A 62 -5.02 13.51 -14.24
C ILE A 62 -5.26 13.15 -15.72
N PRO A 63 -4.85 14.00 -16.67
CA PRO A 63 -4.81 13.62 -18.08
C PRO A 63 -3.90 12.41 -18.29
N SER A 64 -4.32 11.45 -19.13
CA SER A 64 -3.55 10.21 -19.35
C SER A 64 -2.11 10.44 -19.78
N ALA A 65 -1.86 11.49 -20.58
CA ALA A 65 -0.52 11.84 -21.04
C ALA A 65 0.42 12.32 -19.91
N ALA A 66 -0.12 12.68 -18.74
CA ALA A 66 0.67 13.12 -17.59
C ALA A 66 1.10 11.97 -16.66
N PHE A 67 0.59 10.74 -16.86
CA PHE A 67 0.84 9.62 -15.95
C PHE A 67 2.32 9.17 -15.97
N ASP A 68 2.89 8.86 -17.14
CA ASP A 68 4.28 8.41 -17.23
C ASP A 68 5.29 9.48 -16.76
N PRO A 69 5.15 10.78 -17.15
CA PRO A 69 5.98 11.84 -16.59
C PRO A 69 5.90 11.95 -15.06
N LEU A 70 4.70 11.77 -14.49
CA LEU A 70 4.51 11.77 -13.04
C LEU A 70 5.23 10.58 -12.39
N MET A 71 5.10 9.37 -12.93
CA MET A 71 5.78 8.18 -12.42
C MET A 71 7.31 8.36 -12.43
N GLN A 72 7.87 8.94 -13.49
CA GLN A 72 9.30 9.25 -13.55
C GLN A 72 9.70 10.28 -12.48
N LYS A 73 8.88 11.32 -12.26
CA LYS A 73 9.13 12.31 -11.22
C LYS A 73 9.11 11.70 -9.81
N MET A 74 8.17 10.78 -9.56
CA MET A 74 8.08 10.07 -8.28
C MET A 74 9.36 9.28 -8.00
N ILE A 75 9.82 8.47 -8.97
CA ILE A 75 11.05 7.68 -8.85
C ILE A 75 12.26 8.59 -8.57
N ASN A 76 12.39 9.70 -9.31
CA ASN A 76 13.48 10.67 -9.11
C ASN A 76 13.43 11.37 -7.75
N SER A 77 12.25 11.41 -7.12
CA SER A 77 12.05 11.96 -5.77
C SER A 77 12.17 10.89 -4.68
N GLY A 78 12.53 9.65 -5.03
CA GLY A 78 12.65 8.53 -4.09
C GLY A 78 11.32 7.91 -3.66
N VAL A 79 10.21 8.27 -4.34
CA VAL A 79 8.88 7.73 -4.07
C VAL A 79 8.58 6.62 -5.08
N TYR A 80 8.34 5.41 -4.57
CA TYR A 80 8.08 4.24 -5.40
C TYR A 80 6.63 3.78 -5.25
N GLY A 81 5.90 3.80 -6.35
CA GLY A 81 4.59 3.14 -6.49
C GLY A 81 4.59 2.28 -7.74
N ILE A 82 3.74 1.24 -7.76
CA ILE A 82 3.65 0.35 -8.91
C ILE A 82 2.45 0.76 -9.76
N PRO A 83 2.63 1.04 -11.06
CA PRO A 83 1.52 1.41 -11.93
C PRO A 83 0.55 0.23 -12.09
N GLY A 84 -0.74 0.53 -12.18
CA GLY A 84 -1.79 -0.49 -12.20
C GLY A 84 -1.72 -1.41 -13.41
N HIS A 85 -1.27 -0.91 -14.57
CA HIS A 85 -1.09 -1.73 -15.77
C HIS A 85 -0.10 -2.88 -15.60
N ALA A 86 0.81 -2.82 -14.62
CA ALA A 86 1.72 -3.93 -14.31
C ALA A 86 0.99 -5.16 -13.73
N PHE A 87 -0.29 -5.03 -13.38
CA PHE A 87 -1.13 -6.10 -12.84
C PHE A 87 -2.22 -6.57 -13.83
N TYR A 88 -2.25 -6.02 -15.05
CA TYR A 88 -3.15 -6.50 -16.10
C TYR A 88 -2.45 -7.52 -17.00
N TYR A 89 -3.26 -8.43 -17.55
CA TYR A 89 -2.79 -9.38 -18.55
C TYR A 89 -2.40 -8.68 -19.87
N GLU A 90 -3.14 -7.64 -20.25
CA GLU A 90 -2.87 -6.82 -21.42
C GLU A 90 -2.48 -5.39 -21.02
N THR A 91 -1.54 -4.81 -21.76
CA THR A 91 -1.12 -3.42 -21.56
C THR A 91 -2.21 -2.49 -22.05
N GLN A 92 -2.86 -1.80 -21.12
CA GLN A 92 -3.83 -0.75 -21.39
C GLN A 92 -3.47 0.51 -20.60
N PRO A 93 -3.79 1.72 -21.11
CA PRO A 93 -3.63 2.94 -20.34
C PRO A 93 -4.35 2.82 -18.99
N ASP A 94 -3.62 3.06 -17.92
CA ASP A 94 -4.16 2.97 -16.57
C ASP A 94 -3.61 4.09 -15.71
N LEU A 95 -4.51 4.72 -14.96
CA LEU A 95 -4.19 5.79 -14.02
C LEU A 95 -4.16 5.29 -12.58
N HIS A 96 -4.26 3.97 -12.37
CA HIS A 96 -4.10 3.39 -11.06
C HIS A 96 -2.63 3.30 -10.64
N LEU A 97 -2.43 3.49 -9.34
CA LEU A 97 -1.15 3.40 -8.67
C LEU A 97 -1.34 2.57 -7.39
N ARG A 98 -0.48 1.58 -7.21
CA ARG A 98 -0.45 0.76 -6.00
C ARG A 98 0.69 1.22 -5.08
N LEU A 99 0.32 1.64 -3.87
CA LEU A 99 1.27 1.97 -2.81
C LEU A 99 1.25 0.89 -1.72
N SER A 100 2.42 0.57 -1.17
CA SER A 100 2.56 -0.31 -0.01
C SER A 100 2.65 0.52 1.27
N TYR A 101 2.02 0.05 2.35
CA TYR A 101 2.17 0.63 3.68
C TYR A 101 2.83 -0.35 4.68
N SER A 102 3.33 -1.50 4.21
CA SER A 102 3.90 -2.55 5.09
C SER A 102 5.16 -2.13 5.86
N PHE A 103 5.97 -1.23 5.29
CA PHE A 103 7.27 -0.83 5.86
C PHE A 103 7.49 0.68 5.94
N SER A 104 6.50 1.49 5.56
CA SER A 104 6.63 2.93 5.53
C SER A 104 6.50 3.52 6.94
N THR A 105 7.41 4.40 7.33
CA THR A 105 7.27 5.22 8.54
C THR A 105 6.40 6.44 8.28
N GLU A 106 5.84 7.05 9.32
CA GLU A 106 5.04 8.28 9.17
C GLU A 106 5.84 9.40 8.50
N GLU A 107 7.13 9.54 8.83
CA GLU A 107 8.02 10.51 8.19
C GLU A 107 8.19 10.25 6.69
N GLN A 108 8.31 8.98 6.28
CA GLN A 108 8.44 8.62 4.86
C GLN A 108 7.15 8.84 4.07
N VAL A 109 6.00 8.73 4.72
CA VAL A 109 4.69 8.93 4.09
C VAL A 109 4.36 10.43 3.94
N GLU A 110 4.87 11.29 4.82
CA GLU A 110 4.61 12.74 4.80
C GLU A 110 5.62 13.57 3.97
N LYS A 111 6.70 12.97 3.47
CA LYS A 111 7.68 13.63 2.58
C LYS A 111 7.16 13.76 1.15
#